data_AF-A0AAD6YWY0-F1
#
_entry.id   AF-A0AAD6YWY0-F1
#
_cell.length_a   1.000
_cell.length_b   1.000
_cell.length_c   1.000
_cell.angle_alpha   90.00
_cell.angle_beta   90.00
_cell.angle_gamma   90.00
#
_symmetry.space_group_name_H-M   'P 1'
#
loop_
_entity.id
_entity.type
_entity.pdbx_description
1 polymer ?
#
loop_
_entity_poly.entity_id
_entity_poly.type
_entity_poly.pdbx_seq_one_letter_code
_entity_poly.pdbx_strand_id
1 'polypeptide(L)'
;MLIAFSSEILAAASRHATLEDLFGFHNWYRQVAWRKIFVKRMAESAKEGQIHRDAFEAFDAALRETAPEMVEGWKNWVHQWGARQHTDGTESPFELKEKVATLREIKNKLTKEALLRSGEGTEVEREDTPSTFIVMGLEIEDIQRNLTIHVKAVASPRRTALLKRIRVFRKLQHAYIPNPRRFLSATQRQIWDTEVDHHVEVIRLFLLSDILDATKRMHACGQGLPGEVDLRIGEAREALHTLRQGL
;
A
#
# COMPACT_ATOMS: atom_id res chain seq x y z
N MET A 1 -37.16 6.97 -2.49
CA MET A 1 -37.53 8.21 -3.22
C MET A 1 -38.95 8.69 -2.93
N LEU A 2 -39.90 7.84 -2.50
CA LEU A 2 -41.29 8.25 -2.17
C LEU A 2 -41.49 8.86 -0.76
N ILE A 3 -40.55 8.66 0.17
CA ILE A 3 -40.72 9.03 1.59
C ILE A 3 -40.41 10.51 1.87
N ALA A 4 -39.47 11.10 1.13
CA ALA A 4 -39.06 12.49 1.33
C ALA A 4 -40.17 13.51 0.98
N PHE A 5 -40.99 13.18 -0.03
CA PHE A 5 -42.04 14.09 -0.53
C PHE A 5 -43.27 14.17 0.39
N SER A 6 -43.62 13.10 1.12
CA SER A 6 -44.83 13.09 1.98
C SER A 6 -44.62 13.83 3.30
N SER A 7 -43.40 13.83 3.83
CA SER A 7 -43.07 14.55 5.07
C SER A 7 -42.95 16.06 4.89
N GLU A 8 -42.95 16.61 3.68
CA GLU A 8 -42.90 18.06 3.48
C GLU A 8 -44.29 18.72 3.46
N ILE A 9 -45.34 17.94 3.15
CA ILE A 9 -46.71 18.43 2.93
C ILE A 9 -47.56 18.36 4.23
N LEU A 10 -47.11 17.60 5.23
CA LEU A 10 -47.83 17.34 6.48
C LEU A 10 -47.52 18.38 7.57
N ALA A 11 -48.52 18.68 8.42
CA ALA A 11 -48.34 19.53 9.60
C ALA A 11 -47.30 18.93 10.58
N ALA A 12 -46.63 19.76 11.39
CA ALA A 12 -45.52 19.33 12.25
C ALA A 12 -45.83 18.10 13.14
N ALA A 13 -47.03 18.03 13.72
CA ALA A 13 -47.46 16.90 14.55
C ALA A 13 -47.71 15.62 13.74
N SER A 14 -48.31 15.72 12.55
CA SER A 14 -48.56 14.55 11.69
C SER A 14 -47.28 14.03 11.02
N ARG A 15 -46.30 14.90 10.76
CA ARG A 15 -44.95 14.49 10.34
C ARG A 15 -44.26 13.63 11.38
N HIS A 16 -44.28 14.06 12.64
CA HIS A 16 -43.66 13.33 13.72
C HIS A 16 -44.29 11.95 13.90
N ALA A 17 -45.62 11.86 13.93
CA ALA A 17 -46.33 10.58 14.00
C ALA A 17 -45.99 9.64 12.82
N THR A 18 -45.92 10.18 11.60
CA THR A 18 -45.58 9.38 10.40
C THR A 18 -44.15 8.85 10.44
N LEU A 19 -43.19 9.64 10.94
CA LEU A 19 -41.80 9.21 11.10
C LEU A 19 -41.66 8.16 12.19
N GLU A 20 -42.34 8.32 13.32
CA GLU A 20 -42.37 7.32 14.40
C GLU A 20 -42.95 5.99 13.92
N ASP A 21 -44.07 5.99 13.18
CA ASP A 21 -44.65 4.77 12.61
C ASP A 21 -43.70 4.10 11.60
N LEU A 22 -43.04 4.89 10.76
CA LEU A 22 -42.09 4.37 9.76
C LEU A 22 -40.85 3.76 10.43
N PHE A 23 -40.25 4.47 11.39
CA PHE A 23 -39.10 3.98 12.14
C PHE A 23 -39.49 2.78 13.01
N GLY A 24 -40.67 2.80 13.62
CA GLY A 24 -41.26 1.69 14.35
C GLY A 24 -41.41 0.45 13.47
N PHE A 25 -42.01 0.59 12.29
CA PHE A 25 -42.13 -0.50 11.32
C PHE A 25 -40.77 -1.02 10.87
N HIS A 26 -39.83 -0.13 10.55
CA HIS A 26 -38.50 -0.54 10.10
C HIS A 26 -37.69 -1.22 11.21
N ASN A 27 -37.84 -0.78 12.46
CA ASN A 27 -37.24 -1.42 13.63
C ASN A 27 -37.86 -2.80 13.89
N TRP A 28 -39.18 -2.92 13.85
CA TRP A 28 -39.88 -4.20 13.95
C TRP A 28 -39.44 -5.16 12.85
N TYR A 29 -39.43 -4.71 11.59
CA TYR A 29 -39.01 -5.52 10.44
C TYR A 29 -37.56 -6.01 10.61
N ARG A 30 -36.65 -5.12 11.03
CA ARG A 30 -35.26 -5.50 11.34
C ARG A 30 -35.20 -6.51 12.47
N GLN A 31 -35.92 -6.31 13.56
CA GLN A 31 -35.95 -7.22 14.71
C GLN A 31 -36.46 -8.62 14.33
N VAL A 32 -37.50 -8.71 13.50
CA VAL A 32 -38.00 -10.00 12.98
C VAL A 32 -36.98 -10.65 12.04
N ALA A 33 -36.33 -9.88 11.17
CA ALA A 33 -35.30 -10.39 10.26
C ALA A 33 -34.01 -10.84 10.99
N TRP A 34 -33.67 -10.20 12.11
CA TRP A 34 -32.48 -10.49 12.90
C TRP A 34 -32.38 -11.93 13.34
N ARG A 35 -33.50 -12.58 13.70
CA ARG A 35 -33.47 -13.99 14.10
C ARG A 35 -32.83 -14.88 13.02
N LYS A 36 -33.17 -14.68 11.75
CA LYS A 36 -32.58 -15.46 10.64
C LYS A 36 -31.13 -15.08 10.38
N ILE A 37 -30.82 -13.78 10.44
CA ILE A 37 -29.48 -13.26 10.19
C ILE A 37 -28.51 -13.71 11.28
N PHE A 38 -28.88 -13.60 12.55
CA PHE A 38 -28.05 -13.99 13.69
C PHE A 38 -27.82 -15.49 13.74
N VAL A 39 -28.82 -16.33 13.46
CA VAL A 39 -28.60 -17.78 13.41
C VAL A 39 -27.57 -18.13 12.33
N LYS A 40 -27.69 -17.54 11.14
CA LYS A 40 -26.71 -17.74 10.06
C LYS A 40 -25.32 -17.24 10.44
N ARG A 41 -25.22 -15.99 10.92
CA ARG A 41 -23.95 -15.38 11.32
C ARG A 41 -23.29 -16.07 12.50
N MET A 42 -24.06 -16.58 13.46
CA MET A 42 -23.53 -17.33 14.59
C MET A 42 -22.97 -18.68 14.15
N ALA A 43 -23.64 -19.37 13.22
CA ALA A 43 -23.12 -20.60 12.64
C ALA A 43 -21.85 -20.35 11.80
N GLU A 44 -21.80 -19.28 11.02
CA GLU A 44 -20.61 -18.85 10.26
C GLU A 44 -19.46 -18.48 11.22
N SER A 45 -19.74 -17.64 12.22
CA SER A 45 -18.75 -17.21 13.22
C SER A 45 -18.23 -18.38 14.06
N ALA A 46 -19.05 -19.38 14.35
CA ALA A 46 -18.58 -20.59 15.05
C ALA A 46 -17.57 -21.39 14.19
N LYS A 47 -17.82 -21.49 12.87
CA LYS A 47 -16.91 -22.15 11.93
C LYS A 47 -15.60 -21.37 11.76
N GLU A 48 -15.69 -20.08 11.44
CA GLU A 48 -14.50 -19.23 11.29
C GLU A 48 -13.73 -19.13 12.60
N GLY A 49 -14.43 -19.06 13.73
CA GLY A 49 -13.80 -19.08 15.06
C GLY A 49 -13.00 -20.35 15.32
N GLN A 50 -13.43 -21.50 14.80
CA GLN A 50 -12.64 -22.73 14.90
C GLN A 50 -11.39 -22.65 14.03
N ILE A 51 -11.52 -22.21 12.78
CA ILE A 51 -10.39 -22.04 11.85
C ILE A 51 -9.34 -21.10 12.45
N HIS A 52 -9.76 -19.97 13.01
CA HIS A 52 -8.86 -19.01 13.65
C HIS A 52 -8.21 -19.57 14.91
N ARG A 53 -8.93 -20.36 15.72
CA ARG A 53 -8.35 -21.04 16.89
C ARG A 53 -7.29 -22.05 16.47
N ASP A 54 -7.59 -22.91 15.51
CA ASP A 54 -6.66 -23.93 15.04
C ASP A 54 -5.39 -23.28 14.45
N ALA A 55 -5.56 -22.22 13.65
CA ALA A 55 -4.45 -21.45 13.10
C ALA A 55 -3.61 -20.77 14.18
N PHE A 56 -4.25 -20.20 15.21
CA PHE A 56 -3.58 -19.58 16.34
C PHE A 56 -2.79 -20.60 17.17
N GLU A 57 -3.39 -21.76 17.48
CA GLU A 57 -2.73 -22.82 18.25
C GLU A 57 -1.52 -23.37 17.51
N ALA A 58 -1.63 -23.59 16.21
CA ALA A 58 -0.50 -24.00 15.37
C ALA A 58 0.61 -22.95 15.35
N PHE A 59 0.25 -21.67 15.25
CA PHE A 59 1.20 -20.56 15.29
C PHE A 59 1.88 -20.42 16.66
N ASP A 60 1.14 -20.46 17.77
CA ASP A 60 1.68 -20.39 19.13
C ASP A 60 2.61 -21.57 19.43
N ALA A 61 2.24 -22.79 19.01
CA ALA A 61 3.08 -23.97 19.15
C ALA A 61 4.40 -23.82 18.39
N ALA A 62 4.35 -23.40 17.12
CA ALA A 62 5.55 -23.18 16.31
C ALA A 62 6.43 -22.05 16.89
N LEU A 63 5.83 -20.98 17.41
CA LEU A 63 6.56 -19.86 17.99
C LEU A 63 7.26 -20.25 19.30
N ARG A 64 6.64 -21.10 20.12
CA ARG A 64 7.25 -21.63 21.35
C ARG A 64 8.40 -22.59 21.07
N GLU A 65 8.33 -23.35 19.98
CA GLU A 65 9.42 -24.24 19.56
C GLU A 65 10.60 -23.44 19.00
N THR A 66 10.32 -22.46 18.13
CA THR A 66 11.35 -21.72 17.40
C THR A 66 11.97 -20.57 18.20
N ALA A 67 11.20 -19.91 19.08
CA ALA A 67 11.62 -18.73 19.81
C ALA A 67 11.00 -18.63 21.22
N PRO A 68 11.26 -19.60 22.12
CA PRO A 68 10.64 -19.66 23.45
C PRO A 68 10.94 -18.42 24.31
N GLU A 69 12.17 -17.88 24.22
CA GLU A 69 12.58 -16.69 24.98
C GLU A 69 11.80 -15.44 24.58
N MET A 70 11.48 -15.29 23.29
CA MET A 70 10.69 -14.18 22.79
C MET A 70 9.25 -14.24 23.32
N VAL A 71 8.66 -15.43 23.35
CA VAL A 71 7.29 -15.66 23.87
C VAL A 71 7.22 -15.31 25.36
N GLU A 72 8.16 -15.78 26.17
CA GLU A 72 8.17 -15.48 27.60
C GLU A 72 8.49 -14.01 27.89
N GLY A 73 9.41 -13.40 27.14
CA GLY A 73 9.67 -11.96 27.21
C GLY A 73 8.43 -11.14 26.90
N TRP A 74 7.68 -11.50 25.86
CA TRP A 74 6.44 -10.84 25.48
C TRP A 74 5.34 -11.00 26.55
N LYS A 75 5.10 -12.22 27.04
CA LYS A 75 4.12 -12.47 28.11
C LYS A 75 4.41 -11.64 29.35
N ASN A 76 5.67 -11.63 29.77
CA ASN A 76 6.12 -10.84 30.92
C ASN A 76 5.89 -9.35 30.70
N TRP A 77 6.19 -8.83 29.51
CA TRP A 77 5.94 -7.43 29.17
C TRP A 77 4.45 -7.08 29.22
N VAL A 78 3.58 -7.93 28.64
CA VAL A 78 2.12 -7.75 28.71
C VAL A 78 1.60 -7.79 30.14
N HIS A 79 2.09 -8.71 30.97
CA HIS A 79 1.71 -8.79 32.39
C HIS A 79 2.15 -7.55 33.17
N GLN A 80 3.40 -7.09 32.97
CA GLN A 80 3.92 -5.88 33.60
C GLN A 80 3.15 -4.63 33.17
N TRP A 81 2.78 -4.54 31.90
CA TRP A 81 1.96 -3.44 31.38
C TRP A 81 0.55 -3.44 31.97
N GLY A 82 -0.12 -4.60 32.01
CA GLY A 82 -1.46 -4.73 32.60
C GLY A 82 -1.48 -4.47 34.11
N ALA A 83 -0.45 -4.90 34.85
CA ALA A 83 -0.32 -4.67 36.28
C ALA A 83 -0.12 -3.19 36.65
N ARG A 84 0.44 -2.38 35.74
CA ARG A 84 0.69 -0.94 35.94
C ARG A 84 -0.52 -0.06 35.59
N GLN A 85 -1.69 -0.64 35.29
CA GLN A 85 -2.95 0.08 35.02
C GLN A 85 -2.81 1.22 33.99
N HIS A 86 -1.94 1.08 32.99
CA HIS A 86 -1.70 2.11 31.98
C HIS A 86 -1.25 3.47 32.56
N THR A 87 -0.47 3.47 33.65
CA THR A 87 0.12 4.72 34.15
C THR A 87 1.07 5.35 33.12
N ASP A 88 1.04 6.69 33.04
CA ASP A 88 1.84 7.52 32.14
C ASP A 88 3.34 7.17 32.25
N GLY A 89 3.85 6.45 31.25
CA GLY A 89 5.28 6.11 31.13
C GLY A 89 5.58 4.64 30.85
N THR A 90 4.61 3.73 30.95
CA THR A 90 4.82 2.33 30.52
C THR A 90 4.44 2.18 29.05
N GLU A 91 5.43 1.96 28.19
CA GLU A 91 5.21 1.72 26.76
C GLU A 91 4.27 0.53 26.54
N SER A 92 3.22 0.74 25.73
CA SER A 92 2.27 -0.31 25.40
C SER A 92 2.95 -1.38 24.53
N PRO A 93 2.89 -2.67 24.90
CA PRO A 93 3.40 -3.74 24.04
C PRO A 93 2.63 -3.81 22.71
N PHE A 94 1.39 -3.34 22.70
CA PHE A 94 0.54 -3.32 21.50
C PHE A 94 0.76 -2.07 20.63
N GLU A 95 1.50 -1.08 21.11
CA GLU A 95 1.84 0.10 20.31
C GLU A 95 3.04 -0.20 19.41
N LEU A 96 2.86 0.11 18.12
CA LEU A 96 3.92 -0.05 17.13
C LEU A 96 4.97 1.06 17.33
N LYS A 97 6.17 0.67 17.78
CA LYS A 97 7.28 1.62 18.02
C LYS A 97 7.88 2.19 16.74
N GLU A 98 7.71 1.51 15.62
CA GLU A 98 8.23 2.01 14.34
C GLU A 98 7.34 3.15 13.83
N LYS A 99 7.83 4.38 13.99
CA LYS A 99 7.47 5.46 13.05
C LYS A 99 8.00 5.04 11.69
N VAL A 100 7.17 4.33 10.93
CA VAL A 100 7.46 4.03 9.53
C VAL A 100 7.68 5.38 8.86
N ALA A 101 8.92 5.68 8.48
CA ALA A 101 9.20 6.85 7.67
C ALA A 101 8.33 6.70 6.43
N THR A 102 7.31 7.56 6.31
CA THR A 102 6.34 7.45 5.22
C THR A 102 7.10 7.53 3.90
N LEU A 103 6.61 6.87 2.84
CA LEU A 103 7.22 7.04 1.50
C LEU A 103 7.39 8.52 1.17
N ARG A 104 6.45 9.36 1.62
CA ARG A 104 6.52 10.82 1.54
C ARG A 104 7.75 11.41 2.24
N GLU A 105 8.09 10.97 3.45
CA GLU A 105 9.30 11.41 4.15
C GLU A 105 10.57 10.98 3.44
N ILE A 106 10.64 9.76 2.91
CA ILE A 106 11.79 9.27 2.15
C ILE A 106 11.95 10.07 0.86
N LYS A 107 10.86 10.30 0.11
CA LYS A 107 10.84 11.19 -1.06
C LYS A 107 11.32 12.59 -0.68
N ASN A 108 10.81 13.18 0.40
CA ASN A 108 11.22 14.51 0.87
C ASN A 108 12.71 14.59 1.21
N LYS A 109 13.27 13.56 1.85
CA LYS A 109 14.70 13.49 2.17
C LYS A 109 15.54 13.46 0.88
N LEU A 110 15.18 12.61 -0.08
CA LEU A 110 15.90 12.49 -1.36
C LEU A 110 15.82 13.78 -2.19
N THR A 111 14.68 14.48 -2.18
CA THR A 111 14.57 15.79 -2.83
C THR A 111 15.46 16.83 -2.16
N LYS A 112 15.49 16.88 -0.83
CA LYS A 112 16.39 17.79 -0.08
C LYS A 112 17.87 17.50 -0.35
N GLU A 113 18.27 16.23 -0.34
CA GLU A 113 19.65 15.83 -0.64
C GLU A 113 20.08 16.13 -2.07
N ALA A 114 19.15 16.08 -3.03
CA ALA A 114 19.42 16.46 -4.40
C ALA A 114 19.61 17.98 -4.53
N LEU A 115 18.76 18.79 -3.87
CA LEU A 115 18.90 20.24 -3.82
C LEU A 115 20.25 20.66 -3.19
N LEU A 116 20.65 20.02 -2.09
CA LEU A 116 21.93 20.28 -1.43
C LEU A 116 23.12 19.93 -2.32
N ARG A 117 23.05 18.82 -3.07
CA ARG A 117 24.11 18.42 -4.02
C ARG A 117 24.23 19.33 -5.24
N SER A 118 23.12 19.96 -5.64
CA SER A 118 23.12 20.87 -6.78
C SER A 118 23.88 22.18 -6.51
N GLY A 119 24.19 22.51 -5.24
CA GLY A 119 25.13 23.58 -4.84
C GLY A 119 24.74 25.02 -5.21
N GLU A 120 23.79 25.21 -6.12
CA GLU A 120 23.31 26.49 -6.61
C GLU A 120 21.84 26.65 -6.22
N GLY A 121 21.50 27.79 -5.64
CA GLY A 121 20.10 28.21 -5.41
C GLY A 121 19.32 28.48 -6.70
N THR A 122 19.71 27.82 -7.80
CA THR A 122 18.99 27.79 -9.05
C THR A 122 17.97 26.68 -8.92
N GLU A 123 16.70 27.04 -9.07
CA GLU A 123 15.59 26.11 -9.22
C GLU A 123 15.83 25.33 -10.53
N VAL A 124 16.74 24.35 -10.52
CA VAL A 124 16.95 23.43 -11.64
C VAL A 124 15.58 22.82 -11.89
N GLU A 125 15.04 23.06 -13.08
CA GLU A 125 13.69 22.69 -13.48
C GLU A 125 13.36 21.30 -12.94
N ARG A 126 12.30 21.24 -12.11
CA ARG A 126 11.91 20.14 -11.20
C ARG A 126 11.77 18.75 -11.84
N GLU A 127 12.03 18.60 -13.14
CA GLU A 127 11.77 17.39 -13.90
C GLU A 127 13.01 16.49 -14.05
N ASP A 128 14.23 17.06 -14.05
CA ASP A 128 15.46 16.35 -14.44
C ASP A 128 16.43 16.14 -13.26
N THR A 129 15.95 15.61 -12.15
CA THR A 129 16.81 15.18 -11.03
C THR A 129 16.91 13.65 -10.98
N PRO A 130 18.06 13.04 -10.60
CA PRO A 130 18.16 11.58 -10.45
C PRO A 130 17.10 10.98 -9.50
N SER A 131 16.71 11.72 -8.45
CA SER A 131 15.66 11.29 -7.50
C SER A 131 14.26 11.34 -8.12
N THR A 132 13.94 12.37 -8.92
CA THR A 132 12.65 12.47 -9.61
C THR A 132 12.50 11.40 -10.68
N PHE A 133 13.60 11.04 -11.37
CA PHE A 133 13.63 9.92 -12.31
C PHE A 133 13.28 8.58 -11.63
N ILE A 134 13.89 8.25 -10.49
CA ILE A 134 13.58 7.01 -9.76
C ILE A 134 12.13 7.01 -9.28
N VAL A 135 11.68 8.11 -8.69
CA VAL A 135 10.29 8.23 -8.20
C VAL A 135 9.29 8.07 -9.35
N MET A 136 9.57 8.64 -10.52
CA MET A 136 8.74 8.48 -11.72
C MET A 136 8.65 7.00 -12.13
N GLY A 137 9.77 6.27 -12.09
CA GLY A 137 9.78 4.82 -12.38
C GLY A 137 8.88 4.03 -11.43
N LEU A 138 9.00 4.27 -10.12
CA LEU A 138 8.18 3.60 -9.10
C LEU A 138 6.68 3.91 -9.28
N GLU A 139 6.34 5.16 -9.57
CA GLU A 139 4.95 5.56 -9.83
C GLU A 139 4.35 4.91 -11.08
N ILE A 140 5.16 4.72 -12.13
CA ILE A 140 4.74 3.98 -13.33
C ILE A 140 4.46 2.52 -12.97
N GLU A 141 5.34 1.85 -12.22
CA GLU A 141 5.13 0.47 -11.77
C GLU A 141 3.87 0.33 -10.91
N ASP A 142 3.60 1.30 -10.04
CA ASP A 142 2.40 1.28 -9.21
C ASP A 142 1.11 1.40 -10.03
N ILE A 143 1.11 2.27 -11.05
CA ILE A 143 -0.01 2.38 -12.00
C ILE A 143 -0.16 1.08 -12.80
N GLN A 144 0.95 0.45 -13.23
CA GLN A 144 0.94 -0.84 -13.92
C GLN A 144 0.33 -1.96 -13.05
N ARG A 145 0.71 -2.05 -11.77
CA ARG A 145 0.16 -2.99 -10.79
C ARG A 145 -1.34 -2.79 -10.61
N ASN A 146 -1.78 -1.56 -10.37
CA ASN A 146 -3.19 -1.23 -10.19
C ASN A 146 -4.03 -1.54 -11.44
N LEU A 147 -3.51 -1.27 -12.64
CA LEU A 147 -4.21 -1.61 -13.89
C LEU A 147 -4.31 -3.13 -14.11
N THR A 148 -3.28 -3.88 -13.73
CA THR A 148 -3.27 -5.35 -13.80
C THR A 148 -4.32 -5.99 -12.88
N ILE A 149 -4.59 -5.37 -11.73
CA ILE A 149 -5.63 -5.83 -10.79
C ILE A 149 -7.03 -5.43 -11.27
N HIS A 150 -7.18 -4.23 -11.86
CA HIS A 150 -8.47 -3.64 -12.24
C HIS A 150 -8.86 -3.80 -13.73
N VAL A 151 -8.37 -4.84 -14.41
CA VAL A 151 -8.47 -5.06 -15.89
C VAL A 151 -9.90 -4.94 -16.47
N LYS A 152 -10.96 -5.01 -15.67
CA LYS A 152 -12.33 -5.28 -16.15
C LYS A 152 -13.25 -4.09 -16.51
N ALA A 153 -12.90 -2.80 -16.41
CA ALA A 153 -13.95 -1.78 -16.69
C ALA A 153 -13.60 -0.41 -17.32
N VAL A 154 -12.37 0.14 -17.24
CA VAL A 154 -12.15 1.58 -17.61
C VAL A 154 -10.79 1.84 -18.30
N ALA A 155 -10.32 0.92 -19.13
CA ALA A 155 -8.89 0.82 -19.44
C ALA A 155 -8.32 1.76 -20.53
N SER A 156 -9.13 2.32 -21.44
CA SER A 156 -8.61 3.05 -22.61
C SER A 156 -7.84 4.36 -22.29
N PRO A 157 -8.39 5.33 -21.54
CA PRO A 157 -7.69 6.61 -21.33
C PRO A 157 -6.50 6.47 -20.38
N ARG A 158 -6.56 5.53 -19.42
CA ARG A 158 -5.48 5.26 -18.46
C ARG A 158 -4.26 4.63 -19.14
N ARG A 159 -4.46 3.72 -20.11
CA ARG A 159 -3.38 3.12 -20.91
C ARG A 159 -2.61 4.15 -21.73
N THR A 160 -3.32 5.05 -22.41
CA THR A 160 -2.68 6.09 -23.23
C THR A 160 -1.86 7.07 -22.37
N ALA A 161 -2.36 7.43 -21.18
CA ALA A 161 -1.61 8.26 -20.24
C ALA A 161 -0.36 7.55 -19.70
N LEU A 162 -0.47 6.25 -19.37
CA LEU A 162 0.65 5.45 -18.92
C LEU A 162 1.73 5.29 -20.01
N LEU A 163 1.34 5.05 -21.27
CA LEU A 163 2.26 5.01 -22.40
C LEU A 163 3.06 6.32 -22.57
N LYS A 164 2.39 7.46 -22.44
CA LYS A 164 3.07 8.77 -22.50
C LYS A 164 4.12 8.89 -21.38
N ARG A 165 3.78 8.48 -20.15
CA ARG A 165 4.71 8.49 -19.01
C ARG A 165 5.90 7.54 -19.24
N ILE A 166 5.66 6.33 -19.74
CA ILE A 166 6.73 5.37 -20.08
C ILE A 166 7.68 5.95 -21.14
N ARG A 167 7.15 6.61 -22.18
CA ARG A 167 7.98 7.23 -23.22
C ARG A 167 8.85 8.37 -22.67
N VAL A 168 8.32 9.18 -21.75
CA VAL A 168 9.09 10.21 -21.05
C VAL A 168 10.18 9.56 -20.18
N PHE A 169 9.81 8.53 -19.41
CA PHE A 169 10.75 7.76 -18.60
C PHE A 169 11.90 7.17 -19.42
N ARG A 170 11.62 6.55 -20.58
CA ARG A 170 12.65 6.00 -21.48
C ARG A 170 13.61 7.08 -21.99
N LYS A 171 13.14 8.29 -22.27
CA LYS A 171 14.02 9.41 -22.66
C LYS A 171 14.97 9.79 -21.52
N LEU A 172 14.46 9.94 -20.30
CA LEU A 172 15.27 10.23 -19.12
C LEU A 172 16.22 9.08 -18.75
N GLN A 173 15.78 7.83 -18.97
CA GLN A 173 16.59 6.64 -18.71
C GLN A 173 17.90 6.66 -19.52
N HIS A 174 17.89 7.17 -20.75
CA HIS A 174 19.12 7.32 -21.55
C HIS A 174 20.12 8.32 -20.97
N ALA A 175 19.65 9.33 -20.21
CA ALA A 175 20.50 10.32 -19.58
C ALA A 175 21.12 9.81 -18.27
N TYR A 176 20.33 9.14 -17.41
CA TYR A 176 20.81 8.66 -16.10
C TYR A 176 21.40 7.26 -16.10
N ILE A 177 20.91 6.38 -16.99
CA ILE A 177 21.35 4.99 -17.16
C ILE A 177 21.77 4.79 -18.62
N PRO A 178 22.93 5.31 -19.04
CA PRO A 178 23.40 5.15 -20.41
C PRO A 178 23.53 3.68 -20.81
N ASN A 179 22.77 3.29 -21.84
CA ASN A 179 22.75 1.94 -22.42
C ASN A 179 22.34 0.82 -21.44
N PRO A 180 21.09 0.84 -20.93
CA PRO A 180 20.62 -0.13 -19.94
C PRO A 180 20.69 -1.57 -20.49
N ARG A 181 20.49 -1.73 -21.80
CA ARG A 181 20.55 -3.01 -22.53
C ARG A 181 21.85 -3.78 -22.33
N ARG A 182 22.99 -3.08 -22.13
CA ARG A 182 24.30 -3.74 -21.87
C ARG A 182 24.36 -4.45 -20.54
N PHE A 183 23.59 -4.00 -19.56
CA PHE A 183 23.58 -4.55 -18.21
C PHE A 183 22.51 -5.63 -18.01
N LEU A 184 21.67 -5.86 -19.03
CA LEU A 184 20.64 -6.89 -19.05
C LEU A 184 21.20 -8.27 -19.40
N SER A 185 20.62 -9.31 -18.78
CA SER A 185 20.83 -10.72 -19.15
C SER A 185 20.28 -11.02 -20.55
N ALA A 186 20.65 -12.15 -21.15
CA ALA A 186 20.17 -12.54 -22.48
C ALA A 186 18.63 -12.59 -22.54
N THR A 187 17.98 -13.14 -21.50
CA THR A 187 16.52 -13.18 -21.37
C THR A 187 15.91 -11.79 -21.23
N GLN A 188 16.52 -10.91 -20.43
CA GLN A 188 16.03 -9.53 -20.26
C GLN A 188 16.19 -8.71 -21.55
N ARG A 189 17.24 -8.92 -22.33
CA ARG A 189 17.40 -8.28 -23.65
C ARG A 189 16.33 -8.73 -24.63
N GLN A 190 15.99 -10.02 -24.62
CA GLN A 190 14.90 -10.52 -25.45
C GLN A 190 13.58 -9.84 -25.08
N ILE A 191 13.29 -9.67 -23.79
CA ILE A 191 12.10 -8.93 -23.31
C ILE A 191 12.15 -7.47 -23.78
N TRP A 192 13.28 -6.79 -23.57
CA TRP A 192 13.49 -5.41 -24.01
C TRP A 192 13.27 -5.23 -25.52
N ASP A 193 13.77 -6.15 -26.34
CA ASP A 193 13.69 -6.08 -27.80
C ASP A 193 12.30 -6.52 -28.33
N THR A 194 11.54 -7.30 -27.55
CA THR A 194 10.23 -7.87 -27.94
C THR A 194 9.05 -7.09 -27.34
N GLU A 195 9.27 -6.15 -26.42
CA GLU A 195 8.21 -5.33 -25.83
C GLU A 195 7.48 -4.49 -26.90
N VAL A 196 6.40 -5.06 -27.44
CA VAL A 196 5.49 -4.38 -28.36
C VAL A 196 4.49 -3.56 -27.55
N ASP A 197 4.18 -2.34 -28.01
CA ASP A 197 3.35 -1.28 -27.39
C ASP A 197 1.88 -1.67 -27.02
N HIS A 198 1.52 -2.96 -27.09
CA HIS A 198 0.16 -3.48 -26.94
C HIS A 198 -0.25 -3.74 -25.48
N HIS A 199 0.70 -3.96 -24.56
CA HIS A 199 0.43 -4.26 -23.15
C HIS A 199 1.22 -3.35 -22.20
N VAL A 200 0.73 -2.12 -22.07
CA VAL A 200 1.33 -1.06 -21.26
C VAL A 200 1.55 -1.47 -19.80
N GLU A 201 0.70 -2.37 -19.30
CA GLU A 201 0.73 -2.88 -17.93
C GLU A 201 1.92 -3.80 -17.65
N VAL A 202 2.55 -4.36 -18.68
CA VAL A 202 3.59 -5.41 -18.56
C VAL A 202 4.98 -4.92 -18.99
N ILE A 203 5.07 -3.73 -19.58
CA ILE A 203 6.33 -3.11 -20.00
C ILE A 203 7.26 -2.97 -18.80
N ARG A 204 8.42 -3.62 -18.82
CA ARG A 204 9.43 -3.55 -17.76
C ARG A 204 10.28 -2.31 -17.90
N LEU A 205 10.34 -1.51 -16.83
CA LEU A 205 11.10 -0.26 -16.82
C LEU A 205 12.61 -0.48 -16.71
N PHE A 206 13.05 -1.60 -16.11
CA PHE A 206 14.45 -1.91 -15.84
C PHE A 206 15.12 -0.79 -15.03
N LEU A 207 14.63 -0.62 -13.79
CA LEU A 207 15.24 0.26 -12.79
C LEU A 207 16.55 -0.36 -12.25
N LEU A 208 17.30 0.34 -11.37
CA LEU A 208 18.59 -0.19 -10.93
C LEU A 208 18.42 -1.47 -10.11
N SER A 209 17.31 -1.63 -9.40
CA SER A 209 16.99 -2.88 -8.69
C SER A 209 16.91 -4.11 -9.61
N ASP A 210 16.60 -3.94 -10.89
CA ASP A 210 16.58 -5.03 -11.88
C ASP A 210 17.97 -5.44 -12.36
N ILE A 211 19.00 -4.63 -12.08
CA ILE A 211 20.41 -4.91 -12.40
C ILE A 211 21.02 -5.63 -11.18
N LEU A 212 20.97 -6.96 -11.21
CA LEU A 212 21.38 -7.82 -10.09
C LEU A 212 22.82 -7.55 -9.61
N ASP A 213 23.73 -7.24 -10.53
CA ASP A 213 25.15 -7.05 -10.24
C ASP A 213 25.46 -5.61 -9.78
N ALA A 214 25.97 -5.50 -8.54
CA ALA A 214 26.31 -4.21 -7.91
C ALA A 214 27.43 -3.47 -8.66
N THR A 215 28.39 -4.19 -9.25
CA THR A 215 29.48 -3.59 -10.02
C THR A 215 28.96 -2.97 -11.31
N LYS A 216 28.04 -3.67 -11.98
CA LYS A 216 27.35 -3.17 -13.18
C LYS A 216 26.44 -1.98 -12.86
N ARG A 217 25.78 -1.96 -11.70
CA ARG A 217 25.00 -0.79 -11.24
C ARG A 217 25.85 0.46 -11.11
N MET A 218 27.02 0.35 -10.50
CA MET A 218 27.96 1.49 -10.38
C MET A 218 28.43 1.98 -11.75
N HIS A 219 28.78 1.08 -12.66
CA HIS A 219 29.22 1.43 -14.02
C HIS A 219 28.09 1.94 -14.93
N ALA A 220 26.85 1.52 -14.67
CA ALA A 220 25.69 1.97 -15.41
C ALA A 220 25.28 3.42 -15.05
N CYS A 221 25.73 3.95 -13.92
CA CYS A 221 25.29 5.24 -13.40
C CYS A 221 26.45 6.24 -13.38
N GLY A 222 26.41 7.26 -14.23
CA GLY A 222 27.49 8.25 -14.33
C GLY A 222 27.75 9.08 -13.06
N GLN A 223 26.78 9.17 -12.13
CA GLN A 223 26.89 9.96 -10.88
C GLN A 223 26.21 9.33 -9.65
N GLY A 224 25.92 8.02 -9.67
CA GLY A 224 25.28 7.33 -8.53
C GLY A 224 23.85 7.79 -8.30
N LEU A 225 22.88 7.07 -8.86
CA LEU A 225 21.47 7.33 -8.57
C LEU A 225 21.19 7.09 -7.07
N PRO A 226 20.72 8.10 -6.32
CA PRO A 226 20.53 7.98 -4.89
C PRO A 226 19.22 7.26 -4.54
N GLY A 227 19.29 6.35 -3.56
CA GLY A 227 18.14 6.02 -2.71
C GLY A 227 17.02 5.18 -3.33
N GLU A 228 17.21 4.52 -4.48
CA GLU A 228 16.19 3.57 -4.97
C GLU A 228 15.92 2.47 -3.94
N VAL A 229 16.98 1.94 -3.32
CA VAL A 229 16.86 0.93 -2.25
C VAL A 229 16.04 1.47 -1.07
N ASP A 230 16.28 2.72 -0.66
CA ASP A 230 15.54 3.33 0.45
C ASP A 230 14.06 3.52 0.11
N LEU A 231 13.75 3.91 -1.14
CA LEU A 231 12.38 3.99 -1.62
C LEU A 231 11.70 2.63 -1.66
N ARG A 232 12.39 1.57 -2.14
CA ARG A 232 11.86 0.20 -2.16
C ARG A 232 11.60 -0.34 -0.75
N ILE A 233 12.51 -0.08 0.20
CA ILE A 233 12.32 -0.42 1.61
C ILE A 233 11.11 0.35 2.18
N GLY A 234 10.96 1.63 1.80
CA GLY A 234 9.79 2.43 2.11
C GLY A 234 8.48 1.80 1.60
N GLU A 235 8.44 1.39 0.32
CA GLU A 235 7.26 0.74 -0.28
C GLU A 235 6.90 -0.54 0.46
N ALA A 236 7.89 -1.38 0.75
CA ALA A 236 7.68 -2.62 1.49
C ALA A 236 7.13 -2.38 2.90
N ARG A 237 7.64 -1.36 3.61
CA ARG A 237 7.17 -0.99 4.95
C ARG A 237 5.75 -0.42 4.91
N GLU A 238 5.41 0.41 3.93
CA GLU A 238 4.06 0.97 3.77
C GLU A 238 3.05 -0.10 3.36
N ALA A 239 3.41 -1.02 2.47
CA ALA A 239 2.60 -2.18 2.13
C ALA A 239 2.35 -3.07 3.37
N LEU A 240 3.39 -3.33 4.15
CA LEU A 240 3.29 -4.12 5.38
C LEU A 240 2.44 -3.42 6.45
N HIS A 241 2.57 -2.10 6.60
CA HIS A 241 1.72 -1.29 7.46
C HIS A 241 0.25 -1.36 7.02
N THR A 242 -0.01 -1.27 5.71
CA THR A 242 -1.36 -1.38 5.14
C THR A 242 -1.97 -2.75 5.40
N LEU A 243 -1.20 -3.83 5.23
CA LEU A 243 -1.65 -5.19 5.58
C LEU A 243 -1.96 -5.34 7.07
N ARG A 244 -1.13 -4.77 7.95
CA ARG A 244 -1.38 -4.79 9.40
C ARG A 244 -2.62 -4.00 9.81
N GLN A 245 -2.99 -2.96 9.08
CA GLN A 245 -4.22 -2.19 9.33
C GLN A 245 -5.47 -2.83 8.71
N GLY A 246 -5.29 -3.63 7.66
CA GLY A 246 -6.37 -4.32 6.96
C GLY A 246 -6.72 -5.69 7.51
N LEU A 247 -5.90 -6.22 8.43
CA LEU A 247 -6.17 -7.41 9.25
C LEU A 247 -6.79 -7.00 10.59
#